data_AF-A0A3E0P5K7-F1
#
_entry.id   AF-A0A3E0P5K7-F1
#
_cell.length_a   1.000
_cell.length_b   1.000
_cell.length_c   1.000
_cell.angle_alpha   90.00
_cell.angle_beta   90.00
_cell.angle_gamma   90.00
#
_symmetry.space_group_name_H-M   'P 1'
#
loop_
_entity.id
_entity.type
_entity.pdbx_description
1 polymer ?
#
loop_
_entity_poly.entity_id
_entity_poly.type
_entity_poly.pdbx_seq_one_letter_code
_entity_poly.pdbx_strand_id
1 'polypeptide(L)'
;MRCDEFQSGFNAWTDRELPEEQAAELEAHLAECAACQAAAEALQAIDGELRTAFAPRRRAAAQLADRVVLAVHEASTATPSPSPPAQQPTGLAWPEALSGVAAGFLLAAAVFRPWRDDAAKANAAVRQPIARMAAASGPVEVQMARHLPVFTCPPAAPIARDSIVRTGPTARCELTMKDGNALRLDCNTEVKLHGSEAVEVHRGRLFAISLPESKRLKIQSGGGTITPQGAARFAVDCQRPAVRLTVVDGMACVQTSNRSRQVGPGKQVRIVEGRVEDDPEARDALLETAWVTGVIALRGADHPELVERVNRLLAKVGAAKLSLLYEEELRRLGDDGVPPLLAYLAATRDTPQVQQRATAARIVADVAEARRIAELIALLTDANADVRFHAARGLERLTGRNQGLDAKTWQSGPWLSCEGPYEKWRTWWAANHDRYPAAKREIPTPNSAPF
;
A
#
# COMPACT_ATOMS: atom_id res chain seq x y z
N MET A 1 39.28 22.35 -17.62
CA MET A 1 38.11 21.49 -17.39
C MET A 1 36.88 22.16 -17.98
N ARG A 2 35.91 21.38 -18.44
CA ARG A 2 34.66 21.90 -19.00
C ARG A 2 33.67 22.15 -17.87
N CYS A 3 32.80 23.15 -17.98
CA CYS A 3 31.78 23.43 -16.96
C CYS A 3 30.93 22.19 -16.60
N ASP A 4 30.69 21.31 -17.57
CA ASP A 4 29.96 20.05 -17.39
C ASP A 4 30.63 19.09 -16.37
N GLU A 5 31.97 19.08 -16.32
CA GLU A 5 32.72 18.24 -15.38
C GLU A 5 32.50 18.73 -13.94
N PHE A 6 32.57 20.04 -13.72
CA PHE A 6 32.35 20.64 -12.40
C PHE A 6 30.89 20.59 -11.94
N GLN A 7 29.92 20.73 -12.85
CA GLN A 7 28.49 20.63 -12.51
C GLN A 7 28.14 19.27 -11.92
N SER A 8 28.82 18.19 -12.35
CA SER A 8 28.62 16.86 -11.77
C SER A 8 29.09 16.75 -10.31
N GLY A 9 30.01 17.63 -9.88
CA GLY A 9 30.56 17.68 -8.53
C GLY A 9 29.77 18.54 -7.53
N PHE A 10 28.78 19.33 -7.96
CA PHE A 10 28.07 20.27 -7.08
C PHE A 10 27.34 19.61 -5.92
N ASN A 11 26.70 18.46 -6.15
CA ASN A 11 26.00 17.72 -5.09
C ASN A 11 27.00 17.22 -4.03
N ALA A 12 28.08 16.56 -4.47
CA ALA A 12 29.12 16.06 -3.57
C ALA A 12 29.82 17.18 -2.79
N TRP A 13 30.03 18.35 -3.41
CA TRP A 13 30.56 19.52 -2.70
C TRP A 13 29.57 20.09 -1.67
N THR A 14 28.28 20.19 -2.01
CA THR A 14 27.22 20.65 -1.08
C THR A 14 27.07 19.73 0.13
N ASP A 15 27.25 18.43 -0.07
CA ASP A 15 27.20 17.40 0.97
C ASP A 15 28.54 17.20 1.71
N ARG A 16 29.60 17.93 1.32
CA ARG A 16 30.98 17.80 1.84
C ARG A 16 31.59 16.40 1.66
N GLU A 17 31.22 15.72 0.59
CA GLU A 17 31.75 14.41 0.20
C GLU A 17 32.90 14.50 -0.80
N LEU A 18 33.16 15.68 -1.36
CA LEU A 18 34.25 15.89 -2.31
C LEU A 18 35.62 15.87 -1.59
N PRO A 19 36.64 15.15 -2.09
CA PRO A 19 38.00 15.23 -1.56
C PRO A 19 38.53 16.67 -1.55
N GLU A 20 39.36 17.03 -0.55
CA GLU A 20 39.85 18.41 -0.37
C GLU A 20 40.51 19.00 -1.62
N GLU A 21 41.27 18.20 -2.37
CA GLU A 21 41.91 18.61 -3.63
C GLU A 21 40.88 19.00 -4.70
N GLN A 22 39.84 18.17 -4.88
CA GLN A 22 38.77 18.43 -5.85
C GLN A 22 37.88 19.60 -5.41
N ALA A 23 37.71 19.79 -4.10
CA ALA A 23 36.96 20.92 -3.55
C ALA A 23 37.69 22.23 -3.86
N ALA A 24 39.01 22.27 -3.68
CA ALA A 24 39.82 23.43 -4.03
C ALA A 24 39.78 23.74 -5.54
N GLU A 25 39.84 22.72 -6.40
CA GLU A 25 39.71 22.89 -7.86
C GLU A 25 38.33 23.43 -8.26
N LEU A 26 37.26 22.90 -7.66
CA LEU A 26 35.90 23.37 -7.89
C LEU A 26 35.71 24.81 -7.42
N GLU A 27 36.21 25.16 -6.23
CA GLU A 27 36.14 26.52 -5.69
C GLU A 27 36.91 27.52 -6.55
N ALA A 28 38.10 27.15 -7.06
CA ALA A 28 38.83 27.96 -8.01
C ALA A 28 38.03 28.19 -9.31
N HIS A 29 37.34 27.16 -9.82
CA HIS A 29 36.48 27.30 -10.99
C HIS A 29 35.25 28.17 -10.73
N LEU A 30 34.58 28.03 -9.58
CA LEU A 30 33.43 28.84 -9.19
C LEU A 30 33.81 30.33 -9.08
N ALA A 31 35.05 30.65 -8.69
CA ALA A 31 35.55 32.01 -8.66
C ALA A 31 35.74 32.64 -10.06
N GLU A 32 35.99 31.83 -11.09
CA GLU A 32 36.21 32.30 -12.46
C GLU A 32 34.95 32.25 -13.35
N CYS A 33 33.96 31.42 -13.01
CA CYS A 33 32.80 31.15 -13.85
C CYS A 33 31.47 31.56 -13.18
N ALA A 34 30.97 32.75 -13.53
CA ALA A 34 29.72 33.30 -12.99
C ALA A 34 28.48 32.39 -13.22
N ALA A 35 28.43 31.64 -14.32
CA ALA A 35 27.32 30.72 -14.59
C ALA A 35 27.34 29.51 -13.65
N CYS A 36 28.51 28.94 -13.39
CA CYS A 36 28.68 27.85 -12.43
C CYS A 36 28.46 28.33 -10.99
N GLN A 37 28.90 29.54 -10.65
CA GLN A 37 28.63 30.16 -9.36
C GLN A 37 27.13 30.29 -9.09
N ALA A 38 26.37 30.88 -10.01
CA ALA A 38 24.92 31.04 -9.84
C ALA A 38 24.18 29.69 -9.70
N ALA A 39 24.62 28.66 -10.43
CA ALA A 39 24.06 27.32 -10.31
C ALA A 39 24.39 26.65 -8.97
N ALA A 40 25.61 26.83 -8.45
CA ALA A 40 26.02 26.34 -7.14
C ALA A 40 25.25 27.04 -6.00
N GLU A 41 25.10 28.37 -6.08
CA GLU A 41 24.31 29.16 -5.11
C GLU A 41 22.83 28.72 -5.10
N ALA A 42 22.24 28.46 -6.28
CA ALA A 42 20.87 27.95 -6.37
C ALA A 42 20.72 26.57 -5.72
N LEU A 43 21.69 25.67 -5.90
CA LEU A 43 21.68 24.34 -5.27
C LEU A 43 21.82 24.45 -3.74
N GLN A 44 22.72 25.31 -3.25
CA GLN A 44 22.88 25.55 -1.81
C GLN A 44 21.63 26.15 -1.18
N ALA A 45 20.91 27.04 -1.88
CA ALA A 45 19.64 27.57 -1.41
C ALA A 45 18.59 26.46 -1.22
N ILE A 46 18.47 25.56 -2.20
CA ILE A 46 17.55 24.39 -2.13
C ILE A 46 17.95 23.45 -0.98
N ASP A 47 19.23 23.13 -0.80
CA ASP A 47 19.70 22.32 0.33
C ASP A 47 19.38 23.00 1.67
N GLY A 48 19.59 24.31 1.78
CA GLY A 48 19.24 25.11 2.96
C GLY A 48 17.75 25.05 3.30
N GLU A 49 16.87 25.15 2.30
CA GLU A 49 15.42 25.02 2.45
C GLU A 49 15.03 23.61 2.91
N LEU A 50 15.58 22.57 2.28
CA LEU A 50 15.34 21.18 2.67
C LEU A 50 15.83 20.91 4.09
N ARG A 51 17.04 21.35 4.44
CA ARG A 51 17.55 21.22 5.81
C ARG A 51 16.63 21.90 6.80
N THR A 52 16.14 23.10 6.50
CA THR A 52 15.20 23.82 7.37
C THR A 52 13.87 23.09 7.51
N ALA A 53 13.27 22.68 6.39
CA ALA A 53 11.98 21.97 6.37
C ALA A 53 12.01 20.64 7.15
N PHE A 54 13.12 19.91 7.07
CA PHE A 54 13.29 18.63 7.76
C PHE A 54 13.92 18.74 9.16
N ALA A 55 14.31 19.93 9.62
CA ALA A 55 14.95 20.12 10.93
C ALA A 55 14.12 19.60 12.13
N PRO A 56 12.78 19.76 12.19
CA PRO A 56 11.98 19.20 13.27
C PRO A 56 12.01 17.65 13.30
N ARG A 57 11.94 17.01 12.12
CA ARG A 57 11.97 15.54 12.01
C ARG A 57 13.34 14.97 12.37
N ARG A 58 14.44 15.60 11.93
CA ARG A 58 15.80 15.19 12.31
C ARG A 58 16.02 15.29 13.82
N ARG A 59 15.52 16.36 14.46
CA ARG A 59 15.56 16.50 15.94
C ARG A 59 14.79 15.38 16.64
N ALA A 60 13.59 15.05 16.18
CA ALA A 60 12.80 13.95 16.74
C ALA A 60 13.50 12.58 16.56
N ALA A 61 14.12 12.34 15.41
CA ALA A 61 14.89 11.12 15.14
C ALA A 61 16.13 11.01 16.03
N ALA A 62 16.89 12.11 16.22
CA ALA A 62 18.03 12.15 17.13
C ALA A 62 17.61 11.86 18.58
N GLN A 63 16.53 12.49 19.06
CA GLN A 63 15.98 12.21 20.39
C GLN A 63 15.53 10.75 20.57
N LEU A 64 15.01 10.12 19.52
CA LEU A 64 14.70 8.70 19.56
C LEU A 64 15.96 7.84 19.63
N ALA A 65 16.98 8.14 18.82
CA ALA A 65 18.25 7.45 18.84
C ALA A 65 18.92 7.53 20.23
N ASP A 66 18.94 8.72 20.84
CA ASP A 66 19.47 8.92 22.19
C ASP A 66 18.73 8.07 23.23
N ARG A 67 17.40 7.99 23.15
CA ARG A 67 16.59 7.14 24.04
C ARG A 67 16.90 5.65 23.87
N VAL A 68 17.11 5.19 22.63
CA VAL A 68 17.46 3.79 22.36
C VAL A 68 18.85 3.48 22.89
N VAL A 69 19.83 4.36 22.67
CA VAL A 69 21.20 4.20 23.20
C VAL A 69 21.19 4.13 24.72
N LEU A 70 20.44 5.02 25.39
CA LEU A 70 20.26 4.98 26.85
C LEU A 70 19.62 3.67 27.31
N ALA A 71 18.53 3.23 26.67
CA ALA A 71 17.86 1.97 27.03
C ALA A 71 18.77 0.75 26.86
N VAL A 72 19.62 0.71 25.83
CA VAL A 72 20.58 -0.37 25.60
C VAL A 72 21.69 -0.36 26.66
N HIS A 73 22.18 0.82 27.06
CA HIS A 73 23.16 0.94 28.14
C HIS A 73 22.57 0.57 29.51
N GLU A 74 21.35 1.01 29.82
CA GLU A 74 20.62 0.61 31.03
C GLU A 74 20.40 -0.90 31.07
N ALA A 75 19.98 -1.52 29.97
CA ALA A 75 19.82 -2.96 29.88
C ALA A 75 21.15 -3.73 30.05
N SER A 76 22.27 -3.15 29.61
CA SER A 76 23.61 -3.76 29.74
C SER A 76 24.22 -3.59 31.13
N THR A 77 23.84 -2.53 31.85
CA THR A 77 24.36 -2.20 33.19
C THR A 77 23.47 -2.69 34.32
N ALA A 78 22.19 -2.97 34.04
CA ALA A 78 21.30 -3.66 34.95
C ALA A 78 21.94 -5.01 35.30
N THR A 79 22.54 -5.05 36.50
CA THR A 79 23.03 -6.29 37.09
C THR A 79 21.86 -7.27 37.05
N PRO A 80 22.03 -8.47 36.48
CA PRO A 80 20.94 -9.44 36.37
C PRO A 80 20.31 -9.56 37.75
N SER A 81 19.10 -9.02 37.89
CA SER A 81 18.36 -9.11 39.14
C SER A 81 18.30 -10.60 39.46
N PRO A 82 18.69 -11.04 40.66
CA PRO A 82 18.69 -12.44 41.01
C PRO A 82 17.29 -12.96 40.69
N SER A 83 17.22 -13.85 39.70
CA SER A 83 15.97 -14.49 39.30
C SER A 83 15.28 -14.92 40.58
N PRO A 84 14.01 -14.52 40.81
CA PRO A 84 13.29 -14.98 41.98
C PRO A 84 13.44 -16.50 42.04
N PRO A 85 13.82 -17.05 43.20
CA PRO A 85 14.17 -18.46 43.31
C PRO A 85 13.03 -19.26 42.70
N ALA A 86 13.38 -20.07 41.69
CA ALA A 86 12.48 -20.99 41.04
C ALA A 86 11.83 -21.83 42.12
N GLN A 87 10.60 -21.48 42.49
CA GLN A 87 9.76 -22.30 43.34
C GLN A 87 9.52 -23.58 42.56
N GLN A 88 10.28 -24.61 42.90
CA GLN A 88 10.05 -25.96 42.43
C GLN A 88 8.60 -26.31 42.79
N PRO A 89 7.75 -26.65 41.80
CA PRO A 89 6.42 -27.13 42.11
C PRO A 89 6.58 -28.52 42.77
N THR A 90 6.54 -28.54 44.09
CA THR A 90 6.36 -29.78 44.85
C THR A 90 5.01 -30.36 44.44
N GLY A 91 5.05 -31.59 43.94
CA GLY A 91 3.90 -32.31 43.40
C GLY A 91 2.70 -32.24 44.33
N LEU A 92 1.65 -31.55 43.88
CA LEU A 92 0.31 -31.63 44.44
C LEU A 92 -0.60 -32.22 43.38
N ALA A 93 -1.10 -33.42 43.66
CA ALA A 93 -2.08 -34.12 42.84
C ALA A 93 -3.36 -33.25 42.73
N TRP A 94 -3.64 -32.78 41.52
CA TRP A 94 -4.84 -32.00 41.18
C TRP A 94 -5.57 -32.67 40.00
N PRO A 95 -6.30 -33.79 40.18
CA PRO A 95 -7.24 -34.23 39.16
C PRO A 95 -8.62 -33.53 39.25
N GLU A 96 -8.94 -32.76 40.30
CA GLU A 96 -10.35 -32.39 40.55
C GLU A 96 -10.71 -30.90 40.47
N ALA A 97 -9.75 -29.97 40.36
CA ALA A 97 -10.06 -28.52 40.45
C ALA A 97 -9.93 -27.73 39.13
N LEU A 98 -9.78 -28.39 37.98
CA LEU A 98 -9.88 -27.74 36.66
C LEU A 98 -11.31 -27.68 36.09
N SER A 99 -12.29 -28.29 36.76
CA SER A 99 -13.70 -28.30 36.32
C SER A 99 -14.45 -27.00 36.63
N GLY A 100 -13.97 -26.18 37.57
CA GLY A 100 -14.69 -24.98 38.06
C GLY A 100 -14.40 -23.70 37.27
N VAL A 101 -13.16 -23.49 36.81
CA VAL A 101 -12.76 -22.21 36.19
C VAL A 101 -13.25 -22.10 34.74
N ALA A 102 -13.30 -23.21 33.99
CA ALA A 102 -13.89 -23.22 32.65
C ALA A 102 -15.41 -23.00 32.67
N ALA A 103 -16.12 -23.57 33.65
CA ALA A 103 -17.55 -23.35 33.82
C ALA A 103 -17.87 -21.91 34.24
N GLY A 104 -17.08 -21.30 35.14
CA GLY A 104 -17.26 -19.91 35.55
C GLY A 104 -17.01 -18.90 34.41
N PHE A 105 -16.00 -19.13 33.56
CA PHE A 105 -15.72 -18.27 32.42
C PHE A 105 -16.77 -18.42 31.30
N LEU A 106 -17.28 -19.64 31.07
CA LEU A 106 -18.38 -19.88 30.14
C LEU A 106 -19.71 -19.32 30.65
N LEU A 107 -19.97 -19.36 31.96
CA LEU A 107 -21.16 -18.76 32.57
C LEU A 107 -21.09 -17.23 32.54
N ALA A 108 -19.92 -16.63 32.82
CA ALA A 108 -19.71 -15.19 32.69
C ALA A 108 -19.85 -14.74 31.22
N ALA A 109 -19.32 -15.50 30.25
CA ALA A 109 -19.50 -15.24 28.83
C ALA A 109 -20.94 -15.51 28.31
N ALA A 110 -21.77 -16.24 29.07
CA ALA A 110 -23.17 -16.47 28.76
C ALA A 110 -24.10 -15.42 29.40
N VAL A 111 -23.81 -14.99 30.63
CA VAL A 111 -24.60 -14.01 31.40
C VAL A 111 -24.25 -12.58 30.97
N PHE A 112 -22.99 -12.27 30.71
CA PHE A 112 -22.55 -10.99 30.18
C PHE A 112 -22.44 -11.03 28.65
N ARG A 113 -23.56 -11.30 27.97
CA ARG A 113 -23.73 -11.08 26.51
C ARG A 113 -24.48 -9.77 26.17
N PRO A 114 -24.10 -8.58 26.68
CA PRO A 114 -24.83 -7.35 26.34
C PRO A 114 -24.72 -6.97 24.85
N TRP A 115 -23.80 -7.57 24.08
CA TRP A 115 -23.56 -7.17 22.69
C TRP A 115 -24.40 -7.90 21.63
N ARG A 116 -25.05 -9.03 21.93
CA ARG A 116 -25.80 -9.79 20.89
C ARG A 116 -27.19 -9.22 20.61
N ASP A 117 -27.85 -8.64 21.60
CA ASP A 117 -29.23 -8.16 21.43
C ASP A 117 -29.29 -6.78 20.77
N ASP A 118 -28.28 -5.94 20.97
CA ASP A 118 -28.24 -4.60 20.36
C ASP A 118 -27.94 -4.67 18.85
N ALA A 119 -27.10 -5.61 18.41
CA ALA A 119 -26.85 -5.83 16.98
C ALA A 119 -28.12 -6.34 16.25
N ALA A 120 -28.90 -7.22 16.90
CA ALA A 120 -30.16 -7.72 16.34
C ALA A 120 -31.25 -6.65 16.28
N LYS A 121 -31.36 -5.79 17.31
CA LYS A 121 -32.31 -4.66 17.33
C LYS A 121 -31.91 -3.54 16.36
N ALA A 122 -30.61 -3.25 16.22
CA ALA A 122 -30.11 -2.31 15.22
C ALA A 122 -30.42 -2.79 13.79
N ASN A 123 -30.33 -4.10 13.53
CA ASN A 123 -30.66 -4.68 12.23
C ASN A 123 -32.15 -4.56 11.86
N ALA A 124 -33.07 -4.57 12.83
CA ALA A 124 -34.51 -4.48 12.57
C ALA A 124 -34.97 -3.07 12.13
N ALA A 125 -34.18 -2.03 12.41
CA ALA A 125 -34.54 -0.65 12.09
C ALA A 125 -34.01 -0.16 10.72
N VAL A 126 -33.13 -0.91 10.04
CA VAL A 126 -32.59 -0.52 8.74
C VAL A 126 -33.62 -0.80 7.64
N ARG A 127 -34.49 0.17 7.38
CA ARG A 127 -35.61 0.00 6.44
C ARG A 127 -35.20 -0.40 5.03
N GLN A 128 -34.02 -0.01 4.52
CA GLN A 128 -33.29 -0.64 3.40
C GLN A 128 -31.82 -0.19 3.43
N PRO A 129 -30.82 -1.10 3.40
CA PRO A 129 -29.42 -0.70 3.32
C PRO A 129 -29.11 -0.02 1.98
N ILE A 130 -28.38 1.10 2.03
CA ILE A 130 -27.92 1.82 0.83
C ILE A 130 -26.51 1.41 0.41
N ALA A 131 -25.76 0.81 1.33
CA ALA A 131 -24.42 0.29 1.10
C ALA A 131 -24.14 -0.89 2.03
N ARG A 132 -23.07 -1.63 1.74
CA ARG A 132 -22.52 -2.72 2.57
C ARG A 132 -21.01 -2.61 2.59
N MET A 133 -20.39 -2.94 3.72
CA MET A 133 -18.93 -3.01 3.78
C MET A 133 -18.43 -4.31 3.11
N ALA A 134 -17.68 -4.18 2.02
CA ALA A 134 -17.17 -5.30 1.24
C ALA A 134 -15.84 -5.84 1.80
N ALA A 135 -14.93 -4.93 2.18
CA ALA A 135 -13.63 -5.28 2.73
C ALA A 135 -13.12 -4.14 3.64
N ALA A 136 -12.29 -4.48 4.62
CA ALA A 136 -11.60 -3.50 5.47
C ALA A 136 -10.25 -4.02 5.95
N SER A 137 -9.23 -3.16 6.02
CA SER A 137 -7.90 -3.49 6.56
C SER A 137 -7.78 -3.23 8.07
N GLY A 138 -8.80 -2.65 8.69
CA GLY A 138 -8.80 -2.24 10.09
C GLY A 138 -10.20 -1.81 10.55
N PRO A 139 -10.34 -1.28 11.77
CA PRO A 139 -11.64 -0.86 12.31
C PRO A 139 -12.23 0.30 11.50
N VAL A 140 -13.48 0.14 11.08
CA VAL A 140 -14.27 1.16 10.39
C VAL A 140 -15.42 1.54 11.30
N GLU A 141 -15.52 2.81 11.62
CA GLU A 141 -16.60 3.33 12.48
C GLU A 141 -17.77 3.79 11.61
N VAL A 142 -18.99 3.41 12.00
CA VAL A 142 -20.22 3.84 11.35
C VAL A 142 -21.13 4.46 12.39
N GLN A 143 -21.65 5.65 12.08
CA GLN A 143 -22.67 6.35 12.85
C GLN A 143 -23.96 6.36 12.03
N MET A 144 -24.97 5.60 12.45
CA MET A 144 -26.26 5.51 11.75
C MET A 144 -27.16 6.70 12.11
N ALA A 145 -27.51 7.55 11.14
CA ALA A 145 -28.41 8.69 11.30
C ALA A 145 -28.07 9.61 12.51
N ARG A 146 -28.78 10.73 12.65
CA ARG A 146 -28.60 11.59 13.81
C ARG A 146 -29.13 10.82 15.03
N HIS A 147 -28.32 10.69 16.08
CA HIS A 147 -28.64 10.15 17.42
C HIS A 147 -28.33 8.68 17.74
N LEU A 148 -27.81 7.85 16.82
CA LEU A 148 -27.32 6.51 17.22
C LEU A 148 -25.84 6.54 17.61
N PRO A 149 -25.41 5.65 18.54
CA PRO A 149 -24.00 5.51 18.91
C PRO A 149 -23.15 5.10 17.70
N VAL A 150 -21.89 5.54 17.71
CA VAL A 150 -20.87 5.07 16.78
C VAL A 150 -20.55 3.61 17.11
N PHE A 151 -20.49 2.74 16.09
CA PHE A 151 -20.08 1.35 16.27
C PHE A 151 -19.04 0.95 15.22
N THR A 152 -18.22 -0.05 15.54
CA THR A 152 -17.31 -0.65 14.57
C THR A 152 -18.09 -1.57 13.64
N CYS A 153 -18.09 -1.22 12.36
CA CYS A 153 -18.79 -1.94 11.30
C CYS A 153 -18.10 -3.28 11.03
N PRO A 154 -18.75 -4.43 11.22
CA PRO A 154 -18.19 -5.72 10.83
C PRO A 154 -18.32 -5.94 9.31
N PRO A 155 -17.50 -6.81 8.70
CA PRO A 155 -17.62 -7.17 7.29
C PRO A 155 -19.05 -7.55 6.89
N ALA A 156 -19.46 -7.14 5.69
CA ALA A 156 -20.81 -7.31 5.14
C ALA A 156 -21.96 -6.59 5.88
N ALA A 157 -21.67 -5.80 6.92
CA ALA A 157 -22.71 -5.08 7.65
C ALA A 157 -23.46 -4.08 6.76
N PRO A 158 -24.78 -3.98 6.91
CA PRO A 158 -25.59 -3.01 6.20
C PRO A 158 -25.32 -1.58 6.70
N ILE A 159 -25.23 -0.63 5.78
CA ILE A 159 -25.10 0.79 6.08
C ILE A 159 -26.37 1.51 5.60
N ALA A 160 -27.00 2.22 6.53
CA ALA A 160 -28.26 2.91 6.31
C ALA A 160 -28.06 4.29 5.66
N ARG A 161 -29.16 4.88 5.17
CA ARG A 161 -29.20 6.27 4.70
C ARG A 161 -28.77 7.23 5.81
N ASP A 162 -28.10 8.31 5.41
CA ASP A 162 -27.58 9.37 6.28
C ASP A 162 -26.53 8.90 7.29
N SER A 163 -25.92 7.73 7.07
CA SER A 163 -24.83 7.24 7.90
C SER A 163 -23.54 8.00 7.63
N ILE A 164 -22.74 8.20 8.67
CA ILE A 164 -21.37 8.70 8.56
C ILE A 164 -20.43 7.51 8.72
N VAL A 165 -19.51 7.34 7.78
CA VAL A 165 -18.49 6.28 7.79
C VAL A 165 -17.13 6.93 8.00
N ARG A 166 -16.37 6.42 8.98
CA ARG A 166 -15.04 6.91 9.35
C ARG A 166 -14.02 5.78 9.31
N THR A 167 -12.87 6.05 8.73
CA THR A 167 -11.69 5.17 8.81
C THR A 167 -10.65 5.76 9.75
N GLY A 168 -10.02 4.90 10.56
CA GLY A 168 -8.88 5.28 11.41
C GLY A 168 -7.58 5.53 10.62
N PRO A 169 -6.44 5.72 11.32
CA PRO A 169 -5.16 6.08 10.70
C PRO A 169 -4.52 4.97 9.86
N THR A 170 -4.91 3.71 10.10
CA THR A 170 -4.41 2.53 9.36
C THR A 170 -5.54 1.77 8.65
N ALA A 171 -6.79 2.12 8.94
CA ALA A 171 -7.95 1.47 8.37
C ALA A 171 -8.23 2.02 6.97
N ARG A 172 -8.49 1.11 6.03
CA ARG A 172 -9.05 1.40 4.72
C ARG A 172 -10.21 0.47 4.51
N CYS A 173 -11.18 0.88 3.70
CA CYS A 173 -12.31 -0.01 3.41
C CYS A 173 -12.90 0.21 2.02
N GLU A 174 -13.60 -0.82 1.54
CA GLU A 174 -14.46 -0.76 0.36
C GLU A 174 -15.92 -0.88 0.80
N LEU A 175 -16.75 0.02 0.30
CA LEU A 175 -18.19 0.01 0.44
C LEU A 175 -18.80 -0.31 -0.93
N THR A 176 -19.65 -1.34 -0.99
CA THR A 176 -20.48 -1.62 -2.16
C THR A 176 -21.83 -0.95 -1.96
N MET A 177 -22.17 -0.02 -2.85
CA MET A 177 -23.45 0.69 -2.86
C MET A 177 -24.55 -0.21 -3.43
N LYS A 178 -25.81 0.07 -3.08
CA LYS A 178 -26.98 -0.69 -3.53
C LYS A 178 -27.14 -0.72 -5.06
N ASP A 179 -26.69 0.33 -5.74
CA ASP A 179 -26.73 0.49 -7.20
C ASP A 179 -25.52 -0.14 -7.92
N GLY A 180 -24.67 -0.89 -7.18
CA GLY A 180 -23.50 -1.57 -7.73
C GLY A 180 -22.25 -0.70 -7.83
N ASN A 181 -22.36 0.62 -7.56
CA ASN A 181 -21.17 1.46 -7.44
C ASN A 181 -20.31 1.01 -6.25
N ALA A 182 -19.02 1.32 -6.30
CA ALA A 182 -18.11 1.05 -5.20
C ALA A 182 -17.42 2.33 -4.74
N LEU A 183 -17.29 2.48 -3.43
CA LEU A 183 -16.55 3.57 -2.79
C LEU A 183 -15.41 2.94 -1.98
N ARG A 184 -14.20 3.46 -2.14
CA ARG A 184 -13.07 3.09 -1.29
C ARG A 184 -12.64 4.28 -0.48
N LEU A 185 -12.44 4.06 0.81
CA LEU A 185 -12.02 5.07 1.76
C LEU A 185 -10.58 4.76 2.15
N ASP A 186 -9.69 5.74 2.00
CA ASP A 186 -8.33 5.65 2.54
C ASP A 186 -8.35 5.86 4.05
N CYS A 187 -7.18 5.87 4.70
CA CYS A 187 -7.10 6.20 6.12
C CYS A 187 -7.55 7.63 6.43
N ASN A 188 -7.97 7.86 7.68
CA ASN A 188 -8.44 9.17 8.18
C ASN A 188 -9.52 9.83 7.31
N THR A 189 -10.38 9.03 6.70
CA THR A 189 -11.41 9.49 5.77
C THR A 189 -12.77 9.49 6.46
N GLU A 190 -13.54 10.54 6.23
CA GLU A 190 -14.90 10.67 6.73
C GLU A 190 -15.85 11.04 5.59
N VAL A 191 -16.84 10.18 5.36
CA VAL A 191 -17.87 10.39 4.35
C VAL A 191 -19.26 10.26 4.97
N LYS A 192 -20.19 11.06 4.48
CA LYS A 192 -21.61 10.92 4.78
C LYS A 192 -22.35 10.37 3.57
N LEU A 193 -23.11 9.30 3.78
CA LEU A 193 -23.89 8.64 2.74
C LEU A 193 -25.35 9.12 2.79
N HIS A 194 -25.69 10.17 2.06
CA HIS A 194 -27.07 10.69 2.00
C HIS A 194 -28.05 9.74 1.27
N GLY A 195 -27.53 8.79 0.50
CA GLY A 195 -28.27 7.78 -0.26
C GLY A 195 -27.30 6.86 -1.02
N SER A 196 -27.82 5.95 -1.85
CA SER A 196 -26.95 5.16 -2.76
C SER A 196 -26.28 6.03 -3.83
N GLU A 197 -26.91 7.15 -4.15
CA GLU A 197 -26.54 8.05 -5.24
C GLU A 197 -25.95 9.38 -4.79
N ALA A 198 -25.82 9.63 -3.49
CA ALA A 198 -25.32 10.90 -2.96
C ALA A 198 -24.38 10.67 -1.79
N VAL A 199 -23.13 11.09 -1.97
CA VAL A 199 -22.03 10.95 -1.01
C VAL A 199 -21.43 12.31 -0.76
N GLU A 200 -21.19 12.66 0.50
CA GLU A 200 -20.48 13.88 0.88
C GLU A 200 -19.15 13.51 1.53
N VAL A 201 -18.04 14.06 1.03
CA VAL A 201 -16.70 13.83 1.57
C VAL A 201 -16.34 15.00 2.47
N HIS A 202 -16.24 14.76 3.78
CA HIS A 202 -15.92 15.79 4.77
C HIS A 202 -14.41 15.99 4.92
N ARG A 203 -13.62 14.90 4.87
CA ARG A 203 -12.15 14.89 4.92
C ARG A 203 -11.58 13.56 4.41
N GLY A 204 -10.29 13.57 4.05
CA GLY A 204 -9.54 12.38 3.65
C GLY A 204 -9.65 12.09 2.15
N ARG A 205 -9.42 10.83 1.76
CA ARG A 205 -9.38 10.42 0.35
C ARG A 205 -10.43 9.36 0.06
N LEU A 206 -11.22 9.61 -0.98
CA LEU A 206 -12.24 8.72 -1.53
C LEU A 206 -11.81 8.28 -2.94
N PHE A 207 -11.98 7.02 -3.28
CA PHE A 207 -11.95 6.55 -4.66
C PHE A 207 -13.31 5.98 -5.03
N ALA A 208 -13.91 6.47 -6.11
CA ALA A 208 -15.23 6.09 -6.56
C ALA A 208 -15.16 5.34 -7.89
N ILE A 209 -15.94 4.25 -7.97
CA ILE A 209 -16.16 3.47 -9.19
C ILE A 209 -17.64 3.59 -9.53
N SER A 210 -17.91 4.23 -10.66
CA SER A 210 -19.25 4.39 -11.22
C SER A 210 -19.48 3.37 -12.33
N LEU A 211 -20.61 2.68 -12.29
CA LEU A 211 -21.05 1.80 -13.38
C LEU A 211 -21.74 2.61 -14.51
N PRO A 212 -21.77 2.11 -15.76
CA PRO A 212 -22.39 2.82 -16.89
C PRO A 212 -23.85 3.23 -16.66
N GLU A 213 -24.62 2.40 -15.94
CA GLU A 213 -26.04 2.61 -15.66
C GLU A 213 -26.29 3.61 -14.51
N SER A 214 -25.24 3.91 -13.74
CA SER A 214 -25.31 4.83 -12.60
C SER A 214 -25.17 6.28 -13.06
N LYS A 215 -26.26 6.85 -13.58
CA LYS A 215 -26.34 8.29 -13.91
C LYS A 215 -26.51 9.19 -12.68
N ARG A 216 -26.55 8.62 -11.47
CA ARG A 216 -27.05 9.32 -10.28
C ARG A 216 -25.99 9.57 -9.23
N LEU A 217 -24.83 8.91 -9.27
CA LEU A 217 -23.80 9.10 -8.25
C LEU A 217 -23.32 10.56 -8.24
N LYS A 218 -23.53 11.24 -7.12
CA LYS A 218 -23.07 12.61 -6.87
C LYS A 218 -22.14 12.59 -5.67
N ILE A 219 -20.93 13.10 -5.85
CA ILE A 219 -19.97 13.30 -4.77
C ILE A 219 -19.85 14.79 -4.47
N GLN A 220 -20.27 15.18 -3.27
CA GLN A 220 -20.21 16.54 -2.78
C GLN A 220 -18.94 16.75 -1.96
N SER A 221 -18.17 17.78 -2.29
CA SER A 221 -16.99 18.18 -1.51
C SER A 221 -16.53 19.58 -1.91
N GLY A 222 -15.97 20.35 -0.97
CA GLY A 222 -15.35 21.66 -1.25
C GLY A 222 -16.28 22.71 -1.87
N GLY A 223 -17.59 22.60 -1.66
CA GLY A 223 -18.59 23.47 -2.30
C GLY A 223 -18.91 23.12 -3.76
N GLY A 224 -18.40 22.01 -4.28
CA GLY A 224 -18.73 21.48 -5.60
C GLY A 224 -19.45 20.14 -5.55
N THR A 225 -20.04 19.76 -6.68
CA THR A 225 -20.63 18.45 -6.93
C THR A 225 -19.92 17.80 -8.11
N ILE A 226 -19.40 16.59 -7.89
CA ILE A 226 -18.70 15.78 -8.88
C ILE A 226 -19.66 14.68 -9.33
N THR A 227 -19.94 14.60 -10.63
CA THR A 227 -20.86 13.61 -11.22
C THR A 227 -20.15 12.85 -12.35
N PRO A 228 -19.99 11.52 -12.27
CA PRO A 228 -19.42 10.73 -13.34
C PRO A 228 -20.31 10.78 -14.59
N GLN A 229 -19.69 10.72 -15.77
CA GLN A 229 -20.39 10.66 -17.06
C GLN A 229 -20.30 9.22 -17.60
N GLY A 230 -21.18 8.34 -17.09
CA GLY A 230 -21.18 6.91 -17.41
C GLY A 230 -20.24 6.10 -16.51
N ALA A 231 -19.55 5.12 -17.10
CA ALA A 231 -18.54 4.37 -16.36
C ALA A 231 -17.30 5.25 -16.12
N ALA A 232 -16.92 5.40 -14.86
CA ALA A 232 -15.79 6.24 -14.49
C ALA A 232 -15.13 5.75 -13.21
N ARG A 233 -13.82 5.97 -13.11
CA ARG A 233 -13.02 5.71 -11.91
C ARG A 233 -12.25 6.98 -11.56
N PHE A 234 -12.47 7.52 -10.37
CA PHE A 234 -11.85 8.78 -9.98
C PHE A 234 -11.63 8.87 -8.47
N ALA A 235 -10.63 9.65 -8.08
CA ALA A 235 -10.29 9.93 -6.69
C ALA A 235 -10.69 11.37 -6.33
N VAL A 236 -11.12 11.54 -5.08
CA VAL A 236 -11.40 12.83 -4.45
C VAL A 236 -10.57 12.92 -3.18
N ASP A 237 -9.65 13.88 -3.13
CA ASP A 237 -8.79 14.16 -1.98
C ASP A 237 -9.25 15.49 -1.35
N CYS A 238 -9.86 15.40 -0.17
CA CYS A 238 -10.50 16.52 0.51
C CYS A 238 -9.59 17.05 1.63
N GLN A 239 -8.88 18.14 1.35
CA GLN A 239 -7.98 18.84 2.27
C GLN A 239 -8.35 20.31 2.34
N ARG A 240 -9.21 20.66 3.31
CA ARG A 240 -9.72 22.05 3.43
C ARG A 240 -8.56 23.06 3.45
N PRO A 241 -8.67 24.18 2.69
CA PRO A 241 -9.86 24.65 1.97
C PRO A 241 -10.04 24.08 0.54
N ALA A 242 -9.18 23.16 0.11
CA ALA A 242 -9.15 22.64 -1.26
C ALA A 242 -9.68 21.20 -1.37
N VAL A 243 -10.18 20.85 -2.55
CA VAL A 243 -10.51 19.48 -2.92
C VAL A 243 -9.89 19.18 -4.27
N ARG A 244 -9.13 18.10 -4.37
CA ARG A 244 -8.53 17.64 -5.62
C ARG A 244 -9.36 16.49 -6.18
N LEU A 245 -9.71 16.58 -7.46
CA LEU A 245 -10.31 15.50 -8.24
C LEU A 245 -9.27 14.97 -9.22
N THR A 246 -9.04 13.66 -9.21
CA THR A 246 -8.18 12.95 -10.17
C THR A 246 -8.98 11.89 -10.90
N VAL A 247 -9.14 12.00 -12.21
CA VAL A 247 -9.88 11.01 -13.01
C VAL A 247 -8.89 9.96 -13.55
N VAL A 248 -9.07 8.70 -13.17
CA VAL A 248 -8.20 7.58 -13.60
C VAL A 248 -8.72 6.94 -14.88
N ASP A 249 -10.03 6.86 -15.04
CA ASP A 249 -10.72 6.32 -16.21
C ASP A 249 -12.11 6.94 -16.37
N GLY A 250 -12.61 6.98 -17.60
CA GLY A 250 -13.86 7.63 -17.96
C GLY A 250 -13.80 9.16 -17.86
N MET A 251 -14.96 9.79 -17.61
CA MET A 251 -15.09 11.23 -17.48
C MET A 251 -15.90 11.60 -16.23
N ALA A 252 -15.59 12.74 -15.63
CA ALA A 252 -16.36 13.33 -14.54
C ALA A 252 -16.69 14.79 -14.85
N CYS A 253 -17.86 15.24 -14.41
CA CYS A 253 -18.29 16.63 -14.47
C CYS A 253 -18.23 17.25 -13.07
N VAL A 254 -17.50 18.34 -12.93
CA VAL A 254 -17.41 19.14 -11.71
C VAL A 254 -18.30 20.36 -11.86
N GLN A 255 -19.34 20.44 -11.04
CA GLN A 255 -20.26 21.56 -10.99
C GLN A 255 -20.06 22.34 -9.69
N THR A 256 -19.89 23.65 -9.82
CA THR A 256 -19.84 24.62 -8.71
C THR A 256 -20.94 25.67 -8.92
N SER A 257 -21.08 26.63 -8.01
CA SER A 257 -22.08 27.70 -8.15
C SER A 257 -21.89 28.51 -9.44
N ASN A 258 -20.65 28.65 -9.92
CA ASN A 258 -20.32 29.58 -10.99
C ASN A 258 -19.93 28.89 -12.30
N ARG A 259 -19.57 27.60 -12.26
CA ARG A 259 -19.00 26.90 -13.43
C ARG A 259 -19.27 25.40 -13.41
N SER A 260 -19.43 24.83 -14.60
CA SER A 260 -19.36 23.39 -14.86
C SER A 260 -18.14 23.07 -15.71
N ARG A 261 -17.39 22.02 -15.37
CA ARG A 261 -16.17 21.60 -16.08
C ARG A 261 -16.15 20.08 -16.23
N GLN A 262 -15.94 19.59 -17.45
CA GLN A 262 -15.65 18.18 -17.69
C GLN A 262 -14.15 17.89 -17.48
N VAL A 263 -13.86 16.76 -16.86
CA VAL A 263 -12.52 16.29 -16.52
C VAL A 263 -12.38 14.87 -17.08
N GLY A 264 -11.45 14.70 -18.02
CA GLY A 264 -11.17 13.43 -18.67
C GLY A 264 -10.09 12.59 -17.96
N PRO A 265 -9.77 11.41 -18.49
CA PRO A 265 -8.83 10.49 -17.85
C PRO A 265 -7.41 11.07 -17.80
N GLY A 266 -6.71 10.82 -16.69
CA GLY A 266 -5.38 11.35 -16.41
C GLY A 266 -5.36 12.84 -16.07
N LYS A 267 -6.51 13.53 -16.05
CA LYS A 267 -6.59 14.96 -15.69
C LYS A 267 -6.94 15.15 -14.22
N GLN A 268 -6.47 16.27 -13.70
CA GLN A 268 -6.68 16.69 -12.32
C GLN A 268 -7.21 18.12 -12.30
N VAL A 269 -8.14 18.39 -11.37
CA VAL A 269 -8.63 19.74 -11.10
C VAL A 269 -8.75 19.93 -9.60
N ARG A 270 -8.69 21.19 -9.15
CA ARG A 270 -8.93 21.56 -7.75
C ARG A 270 -10.22 22.36 -7.64
N ILE A 271 -10.91 22.17 -6.53
CA ILE A 271 -12.04 22.99 -6.10
C ILE A 271 -11.55 23.74 -4.87
N VAL A 272 -11.33 25.04 -5.01
CA VAL A 272 -10.87 25.92 -3.92
C VAL A 272 -11.97 26.94 -3.68
N GLU A 273 -12.56 26.92 -2.49
CA GLU A 273 -13.64 27.85 -2.11
C GLU A 273 -14.80 27.87 -3.13
N GLY A 274 -15.18 26.70 -3.64
CA GLY A 274 -16.23 26.57 -4.65
C GLY A 274 -15.84 27.03 -6.07
N ARG A 275 -14.57 27.28 -6.37
CA ARG A 275 -14.07 27.57 -7.73
C ARG A 275 -13.28 26.39 -8.28
N VAL A 276 -13.54 26.03 -9.54
CA VAL A 276 -12.81 24.96 -10.23
C VAL A 276 -11.60 25.53 -10.97
N GLU A 277 -10.42 25.06 -10.60
CA GLU A 277 -9.13 25.46 -11.16
C GLU A 277 -8.37 24.25 -11.70
N ASP A 278 -7.43 24.49 -12.61
CA ASP A 278 -6.46 23.48 -12.98
C ASP A 278 -5.52 23.18 -11.81
N ASP A 279 -5.10 21.94 -11.67
CA ASP A 279 -4.12 21.57 -10.65
C ASP A 279 -2.70 21.83 -11.18
N PRO A 280 -1.95 22.82 -10.64
CA PRO A 280 -0.57 23.05 -11.05
C PRO A 280 0.35 21.88 -10.65
N GLU A 281 -0.05 21.08 -9.67
CA GLU A 281 0.70 19.91 -9.19
C GLU A 281 0.16 18.61 -9.77
N ALA A 282 -0.40 18.64 -10.99
CA ALA A 282 -0.98 17.47 -11.61
C ALA A 282 0.03 16.30 -11.66
N ARG A 283 -0.27 15.22 -10.93
CA ARG A 283 0.55 14.01 -10.89
C ARG A 283 -0.05 12.89 -11.73
N ASP A 284 0.73 11.85 -12.00
CA ASP A 284 0.20 10.66 -12.68
C ASP A 284 -0.95 10.03 -11.86
N ALA A 285 -2.08 9.81 -12.51
CA ALA A 285 -3.30 9.36 -11.85
C ALA A 285 -3.19 7.94 -11.24
N LEU A 286 -2.33 7.06 -11.79
CA LEU A 286 -2.12 5.73 -11.23
C LEU A 286 -1.34 5.81 -9.91
N LEU A 287 -0.30 6.64 -9.87
CA LEU A 287 0.50 6.86 -8.65
C LEU A 287 -0.30 7.59 -7.57
N GLU A 288 -1.09 8.60 -7.93
CA GLU A 288 -1.95 9.30 -6.96
C GLU A 288 -2.96 8.38 -6.28
N THR A 289 -3.40 7.36 -7.00
CA THR A 289 -4.34 6.34 -6.51
C THR A 289 -3.66 5.08 -6.01
N ALA A 290 -2.34 5.10 -5.78
CA ALA A 290 -1.55 3.95 -5.30
C ALA A 290 -2.17 3.24 -4.09
N TRP A 291 -2.67 4.00 -3.11
CA TRP A 291 -3.32 3.50 -1.90
C TRP A 291 -4.51 2.58 -2.17
N VAL A 292 -5.21 2.75 -3.31
CA VAL A 292 -6.35 1.92 -3.72
C VAL A 292 -5.94 0.47 -3.91
N THR A 293 -4.70 0.21 -4.32
CA THR A 293 -4.21 -1.14 -4.61
C THR A 293 -4.25 -2.03 -3.36
N GLY A 294 -3.90 -1.48 -2.19
CA GLY A 294 -4.00 -2.20 -0.93
C GLY A 294 -5.44 -2.56 -0.56
N VAL A 295 -6.41 -1.72 -0.91
CA VAL A 295 -7.84 -2.02 -0.69
C VAL A 295 -8.33 -3.12 -1.62
N ILE A 296 -7.91 -3.12 -2.89
CA ILE A 296 -8.27 -4.17 -3.86
C ILE A 296 -7.67 -5.52 -3.41
N ALA A 297 -6.43 -5.53 -2.91
CA ALA A 297 -5.75 -6.75 -2.45
C ALA A 297 -6.48 -7.46 -1.29
N LEU A 298 -7.27 -6.73 -0.50
CA LEU A 298 -8.14 -7.31 0.54
C LEU A 298 -9.20 -8.26 -0.04
N ARG A 299 -9.60 -8.07 -1.31
CA ARG A 299 -10.57 -8.92 -2.01
C ARG A 299 -9.96 -10.23 -2.54
N GLY A 300 -8.65 -10.40 -2.38
CA GLY A 300 -7.90 -11.56 -2.86
C GLY A 300 -6.97 -11.21 -4.01
N ALA A 301 -5.86 -11.94 -4.11
CA ALA A 301 -4.81 -11.70 -5.09
C ALA A 301 -5.26 -11.97 -6.53
N ASP A 302 -6.26 -12.85 -6.72
CA ASP A 302 -6.79 -13.20 -8.05
C ASP A 302 -7.96 -12.30 -8.47
N HIS A 303 -8.24 -11.23 -7.72
CA HIS A 303 -9.34 -10.32 -8.06
C HIS A 303 -9.06 -9.63 -9.42
N PRO A 304 -9.99 -9.62 -10.38
CA PRO A 304 -9.74 -9.15 -11.74
C PRO A 304 -9.31 -7.67 -11.78
N GLU A 305 -9.82 -6.85 -10.88
CA GLU A 305 -9.41 -5.44 -10.78
C GLU A 305 -7.96 -5.28 -10.30
N LEU A 306 -7.46 -6.20 -9.45
CA LEU A 306 -6.05 -6.16 -9.03
C LEU A 306 -5.15 -6.51 -10.21
N VAL A 307 -5.51 -7.54 -10.96
CA VAL A 307 -4.83 -7.96 -12.20
C VAL A 307 -4.78 -6.79 -13.20
N GLU A 308 -5.94 -6.16 -13.46
CA GLU A 308 -6.02 -4.98 -14.33
C GLU A 308 -5.10 -3.85 -13.86
N ARG A 309 -5.11 -3.56 -12.56
CA ARG A 309 -4.30 -2.49 -11.98
C ARG A 309 -2.80 -2.77 -12.05
N VAL A 310 -2.38 -4.00 -11.74
CA VAL A 310 -0.97 -4.43 -11.88
C VAL A 310 -0.51 -4.34 -13.33
N ASN A 311 -1.34 -4.75 -14.29
CA ASN A 311 -1.04 -4.61 -15.71
C ASN A 311 -0.88 -3.13 -16.12
N ARG A 312 -1.73 -2.22 -15.61
CA ARG A 312 -1.59 -0.78 -15.87
C ARG A 312 -0.31 -0.20 -15.29
N LEU A 313 0.12 -0.65 -14.10
CA LEU A 313 1.40 -0.24 -13.50
C LEU A 313 2.59 -0.77 -14.33
N LEU A 314 2.59 -2.05 -14.69
CA LEU A 314 3.62 -2.66 -15.53
C LEU A 314 3.73 -1.99 -16.91
N ALA A 315 2.60 -1.61 -17.52
CA ALA A 315 2.59 -0.89 -18.79
C ALA A 315 3.30 0.48 -18.72
N LYS A 316 3.43 1.06 -17.52
CA LYS A 316 4.17 2.32 -17.27
C LYS A 316 5.65 2.09 -16.96
N VAL A 317 6.03 0.89 -16.53
CA VAL A 317 7.43 0.49 -16.33
C VAL A 317 8.15 0.49 -17.69
N GLY A 318 9.29 1.18 -17.76
CA GLY A 318 10.10 1.35 -18.98
C GLY A 318 9.62 2.44 -19.95
N ALA A 319 8.36 2.89 -19.85
CA ALA A 319 7.81 3.92 -20.75
C ALA A 319 7.91 5.35 -20.18
N ALA A 320 8.17 5.50 -18.88
CA ALA A 320 8.14 6.79 -18.19
C ALA A 320 9.45 7.06 -17.43
N LYS A 321 9.81 8.35 -17.33
CA LYS A 321 10.86 8.83 -16.40
C LYS A 321 10.61 8.41 -14.94
N LEU A 322 9.36 8.09 -14.62
CA LEU A 322 8.90 7.65 -13.30
C LEU A 322 8.86 6.11 -13.14
N SER A 323 9.56 5.34 -13.98
CA SER A 323 9.55 3.86 -13.93
C SER A 323 9.77 3.30 -12.52
N LEU A 324 10.73 3.87 -11.79
CA LEU A 324 11.06 3.44 -10.42
C LEU A 324 9.88 3.57 -9.44
N LEU A 325 9.05 4.62 -9.59
CA LEU A 325 7.88 4.81 -8.72
C LEU A 325 6.82 3.73 -8.96
N TYR A 326 6.57 3.34 -10.21
CA TYR A 326 5.63 2.26 -10.53
C TYR A 326 6.12 0.91 -10.02
N GLU A 327 7.42 0.65 -10.13
CA GLU A 327 8.01 -0.56 -9.55
C GLU A 327 7.93 -0.59 -8.03
N GLU A 328 8.14 0.55 -7.36
CA GLU A 328 7.98 0.65 -5.91
C GLU A 328 6.54 0.35 -5.51
N GLU A 329 5.55 0.88 -6.23
CA GLU A 329 4.14 0.56 -5.97
C GLU A 329 3.83 -0.93 -6.18
N LEU A 330 4.40 -1.56 -7.21
CA LEU A 330 4.27 -3.01 -7.40
C LEU A 330 4.91 -3.80 -6.26
N ARG A 331 6.06 -3.36 -5.74
CA ARG A 331 6.72 -4.01 -4.59
C ARG A 331 5.94 -3.85 -3.29
N ARG A 332 5.29 -2.70 -3.07
CA ARG A 332 4.47 -2.44 -1.88
C ARG A 332 3.28 -3.39 -1.73
N LEU A 333 2.88 -4.10 -2.80
CA LEU A 333 1.87 -5.14 -2.72
C LEU A 333 2.33 -6.39 -1.97
N GLY A 334 3.65 -6.58 -1.79
CA GLY A 334 4.18 -7.78 -1.16
C GLY A 334 3.74 -9.05 -1.91
N ASP A 335 3.51 -10.13 -1.17
CA ASP A 335 3.08 -11.40 -1.76
C ASP A 335 1.68 -11.33 -2.41
N ASP A 336 0.81 -10.42 -1.97
CA ASP A 336 -0.53 -10.25 -2.57
C ASP A 336 -0.44 -9.75 -4.03
N GLY A 337 0.67 -9.11 -4.41
CA GLY A 337 0.97 -8.72 -5.80
C GLY A 337 1.57 -9.83 -6.66
N VAL A 338 2.00 -10.95 -6.08
CA VAL A 338 2.68 -12.02 -6.83
C VAL A 338 1.76 -12.73 -7.82
N PRO A 339 0.53 -13.18 -7.46
CA PRO A 339 -0.36 -13.84 -8.41
C PRO A 339 -0.65 -13.06 -9.71
N PRO A 340 -1.02 -11.75 -9.68
CA PRO A 340 -1.23 -11.01 -10.91
C PRO A 340 0.06 -10.83 -11.72
N LEU A 341 1.24 -10.73 -11.09
CA LEU A 341 2.53 -10.68 -11.79
C LEU A 341 2.87 -12.04 -12.45
N LEU A 342 2.60 -13.16 -11.77
CA LEU A 342 2.76 -14.50 -12.34
C LEU A 342 1.81 -14.73 -13.51
N ALA A 343 0.55 -14.30 -13.39
CA ALA A 343 -0.43 -14.35 -14.47
C ALA A 343 0.04 -13.52 -15.69
N TYR A 344 0.61 -12.33 -15.46
CA TYR A 344 1.22 -11.52 -16.51
C TYR A 344 2.39 -12.24 -17.19
N LEU A 345 3.31 -12.85 -16.41
CA LEU A 345 4.44 -13.62 -16.96
C LEU A 345 3.97 -14.82 -17.78
N ALA A 346 2.93 -15.52 -17.35
CA ALA A 346 2.35 -16.63 -18.10
C ALA A 346 1.71 -16.14 -19.41
N ALA A 347 0.89 -15.08 -19.36
CA ALA A 347 0.15 -14.56 -20.50
C ALA A 347 1.06 -13.90 -21.57
N THR A 348 2.24 -13.44 -21.18
CA THR A 348 3.17 -12.75 -22.07
C THR A 348 4.35 -13.62 -22.52
N ARG A 349 4.29 -14.94 -22.31
CA ARG A 349 5.43 -15.85 -22.54
C ARG A 349 6.10 -15.68 -23.89
N ASP A 350 5.29 -15.47 -24.92
CA ASP A 350 5.73 -15.41 -26.32
C ASP A 350 5.80 -13.97 -26.87
N THR A 351 5.69 -12.95 -26.02
CA THR A 351 5.67 -11.55 -26.47
C THR A 351 7.08 -10.92 -26.44
N PRO A 352 7.37 -9.93 -27.30
CA PRO A 352 8.66 -9.23 -27.31
C PRO A 352 8.85 -8.25 -26.13
N GLN A 353 7.98 -8.25 -25.11
CA GLN A 353 8.06 -7.35 -23.95
C GLN A 353 9.13 -7.80 -22.94
N VAL A 354 10.35 -8.03 -23.41
CA VAL A 354 11.46 -8.62 -22.63
C VAL A 354 11.72 -7.85 -21.33
N GLN A 355 11.75 -6.51 -21.39
CA GLN A 355 12.06 -5.66 -20.24
C GLN A 355 10.96 -5.66 -19.17
N GLN A 356 9.67 -5.65 -19.57
CA GLN A 356 8.56 -5.67 -18.61
C GLN A 356 8.45 -7.05 -17.94
N ARG A 357 8.67 -8.13 -18.70
CA ARG A 357 8.76 -9.50 -18.17
C ARG A 357 9.91 -9.64 -17.17
N ALA A 358 11.11 -9.18 -17.53
CA ALA A 358 12.26 -9.19 -16.61
C ALA A 358 11.95 -8.39 -15.33
N THR A 359 11.32 -7.23 -15.44
CA THR A 359 10.95 -6.41 -14.28
C THR A 359 9.89 -7.07 -13.40
N ALA A 360 8.86 -7.66 -14.00
CA ALA A 360 7.85 -8.43 -13.27
C ALA A 360 8.47 -9.61 -12.52
N ALA A 361 9.34 -10.39 -13.19
CA ALA A 361 10.04 -11.50 -12.56
C ALA A 361 10.98 -11.04 -11.43
N ARG A 362 11.67 -9.92 -11.61
CA ARG A 362 12.49 -9.29 -10.55
C ARG A 362 11.65 -8.93 -9.33
N ILE A 363 10.51 -8.27 -9.53
CA ILE A 363 9.61 -7.89 -8.43
C ILE A 363 9.09 -9.13 -7.73
N VAL A 364 8.64 -10.16 -8.47
CA VAL A 364 8.21 -11.45 -7.90
C VAL A 364 9.32 -12.06 -7.04
N ALA A 365 10.55 -12.11 -7.54
CA ALA A 365 11.69 -12.64 -6.78
C ALA A 365 12.00 -11.84 -5.49
N ASP A 366 11.80 -10.51 -5.52
CA ASP A 366 12.00 -9.61 -4.39
C ASP A 366 10.95 -9.84 -3.29
N VAL A 367 9.66 -9.94 -3.67
CA VAL A 367 8.53 -9.87 -2.72
C VAL A 367 7.83 -11.19 -2.41
N ALA A 368 8.06 -12.23 -3.20
CA ALA A 368 7.43 -13.54 -2.97
C ALA A 368 7.77 -14.12 -1.59
N GLU A 369 6.78 -14.76 -0.97
CA GLU A 369 6.97 -15.52 0.26
C GLU A 369 7.23 -17.00 -0.03
N ALA A 370 7.60 -17.77 1.00
CA ALA A 370 7.91 -19.19 0.88
C ALA A 370 6.77 -20.02 0.25
N ARG A 371 5.52 -19.60 0.39
CA ARG A 371 4.36 -20.26 -0.23
C ARG A 371 4.38 -20.21 -1.77
N ARG A 372 5.22 -19.35 -2.37
CA ARG A 372 5.37 -19.18 -3.83
C ARG A 372 6.52 -19.95 -4.44
N ILE A 373 7.19 -20.80 -3.67
CA ILE A 373 8.34 -21.57 -4.13
C ILE A 373 7.96 -22.45 -5.34
N ALA A 374 6.77 -23.06 -5.34
CA ALA A 374 6.32 -23.90 -6.45
C ALA A 374 6.22 -23.11 -7.76
N GLU A 375 5.66 -21.90 -7.71
CA GLU A 375 5.51 -21.01 -8.85
C GLU A 375 6.86 -20.46 -9.33
N LEU A 376 7.77 -20.13 -8.41
CA LEU A 376 9.15 -19.75 -8.77
C LEU A 376 9.91 -20.90 -9.44
N ILE A 377 9.72 -22.15 -9.00
CA ILE A 377 10.29 -23.33 -9.66
C ILE A 377 9.74 -23.45 -11.08
N ALA A 378 8.44 -23.22 -11.29
CA ALA A 378 7.84 -23.25 -12.63
C ALA A 378 8.46 -22.20 -13.57
N LEU A 379 8.75 -20.99 -13.06
CA LEU A 379 9.39 -19.91 -13.83
C LEU A 379 10.83 -20.23 -14.26
N LEU A 380 11.51 -21.21 -13.65
CA LEU A 380 12.82 -21.65 -14.13
C LEU A 380 12.75 -22.19 -15.56
N THR A 381 11.59 -22.65 -16.04
CA THR A 381 11.39 -23.14 -17.42
C THR A 381 11.05 -22.05 -18.43
N ASP A 382 11.09 -20.78 -18.04
CA ASP A 382 10.78 -19.67 -18.94
C ASP A 382 11.81 -19.53 -20.07
N ALA A 383 11.35 -19.20 -21.28
CA ALA A 383 12.24 -19.01 -22.43
C ALA A 383 13.14 -17.77 -22.23
N ASN A 384 12.64 -16.75 -21.53
CA ASN A 384 13.40 -15.55 -21.22
C ASN A 384 14.40 -15.82 -20.08
N ALA A 385 15.69 -15.61 -20.39
CA ALA A 385 16.77 -15.87 -19.46
C ALA A 385 16.76 -14.97 -18.22
N ASP A 386 16.27 -13.73 -18.33
CA ASP A 386 16.13 -12.82 -17.18
C ASP A 386 15.05 -13.31 -16.21
N VAL A 387 13.96 -13.90 -16.73
CA VAL A 387 12.91 -14.49 -15.89
C VAL A 387 13.47 -15.67 -15.10
N ARG A 388 14.25 -16.56 -15.75
CA ARG A 388 14.92 -17.68 -15.07
C ARG A 388 15.91 -17.20 -14.00
N PHE A 389 16.74 -16.20 -14.35
CA PHE A 389 17.69 -15.57 -13.43
C PHE A 389 17.00 -15.08 -12.15
N HIS A 390 15.92 -14.29 -12.31
CA HIS A 390 15.19 -13.76 -11.17
C HIS A 390 14.47 -14.86 -10.38
N ALA A 391 13.89 -15.85 -11.04
CA ALA A 391 13.29 -17.00 -10.36
C ALA A 391 14.30 -17.78 -9.50
N ALA A 392 15.49 -18.08 -10.04
CA ALA A 392 16.57 -18.74 -9.32
C ALA A 392 17.03 -17.92 -8.10
N ARG A 393 17.22 -16.60 -8.28
CA ARG A 393 17.57 -15.67 -7.19
C ARG A 393 16.49 -15.64 -6.09
N GLY A 394 15.21 -15.67 -6.47
CA GLY A 394 14.09 -15.73 -5.52
C GLY A 394 14.10 -17.03 -4.71
N LEU A 395 14.34 -18.17 -5.36
CA LEU A 395 14.46 -19.47 -4.70
C LEU A 395 15.65 -19.50 -3.73
N GLU A 396 16.80 -18.97 -4.12
CA GLU A 396 17.97 -18.88 -3.25
C GLU A 396 17.70 -18.00 -2.02
N ARG A 397 17.06 -16.83 -2.20
CA ARG A 397 16.65 -15.98 -1.08
C ARG A 397 15.74 -16.69 -0.09
N LEU A 398 14.76 -17.45 -0.59
CA LEU A 398 13.73 -18.09 0.24
C LEU A 398 14.21 -19.38 0.92
N THR A 399 15.19 -20.06 0.35
CA THR A 399 15.58 -21.41 0.79
C THR A 399 17.04 -21.51 1.25
N GLY A 400 17.88 -20.51 0.94
CA GLY A 400 19.32 -20.54 1.15
C GLY A 400 20.06 -21.53 0.25
N ARG A 401 19.45 -21.98 -0.85
CA ARG A 401 19.99 -23.03 -1.73
C ARG A 401 19.97 -22.59 -3.20
N ASN A 402 20.95 -23.04 -3.97
CA ASN A 402 21.04 -22.82 -5.42
C ASN A 402 21.01 -24.11 -6.25
N GLN A 403 20.89 -25.28 -5.59
CA GLN A 403 20.93 -26.63 -6.19
C GLN A 403 22.17 -26.90 -7.07
N GLY A 404 23.27 -26.20 -6.79
CA GLY A 404 24.53 -26.32 -7.52
C GLY A 404 24.62 -25.49 -8.79
N LEU A 405 23.70 -24.54 -9.01
CA LEU A 405 23.76 -23.61 -10.15
C LEU A 405 23.50 -22.18 -9.68
N ASP A 406 24.52 -21.31 -9.80
CA ASP A 406 24.40 -19.89 -9.45
C ASP A 406 23.33 -19.19 -10.29
N ALA A 407 22.63 -18.22 -9.70
CA ALA A 407 21.58 -17.46 -10.37
C ALA A 407 22.06 -16.89 -11.72
N LYS A 408 23.28 -16.32 -11.80
CA LYS A 408 23.81 -15.72 -13.04
C LYS A 408 23.96 -16.74 -14.17
N THR A 409 24.20 -18.01 -13.85
CA THR A 409 24.31 -19.08 -14.86
C THR A 409 22.97 -19.37 -15.52
N TRP A 410 21.84 -19.16 -14.83
CA TRP A 410 20.51 -19.27 -15.45
C TRP A 410 20.25 -18.22 -16.53
N GLN A 411 20.94 -17.07 -16.45
CA GLN A 411 20.84 -15.97 -17.40
C GLN A 411 21.67 -16.20 -18.68
N SER A 412 22.88 -16.76 -18.54
CA SER A 412 23.83 -16.90 -19.66
C SER A 412 23.84 -18.27 -20.32
N GLY A 413 23.39 -19.32 -19.62
CA GLY A 413 23.43 -20.69 -20.12
C GLY A 413 22.27 -21.06 -21.05
N PRO A 414 22.47 -21.99 -21.99
CA PRO A 414 21.37 -22.61 -22.72
C PRO A 414 20.47 -23.40 -21.76
N TRP A 415 19.20 -23.59 -22.12
CA TRP A 415 18.25 -24.34 -21.29
C TRP A 415 18.76 -25.75 -20.93
N LEU A 416 19.50 -26.41 -21.83
CA LEU A 416 20.04 -27.75 -21.61
C LEU A 416 20.95 -27.84 -20.38
N SER A 417 21.70 -26.78 -20.05
CA SER A 417 22.52 -26.76 -18.83
C SER A 417 21.72 -26.50 -17.55
N CYS A 418 20.48 -26.04 -17.70
CA CYS A 418 19.56 -25.68 -16.61
C CYS A 418 18.61 -26.83 -16.22
N GLU A 419 18.43 -27.83 -17.09
CA GLU A 419 17.48 -28.94 -16.89
C GLU A 419 17.80 -29.79 -15.64
N GLY A 420 19.07 -30.16 -15.45
CA GLY A 420 19.50 -30.92 -14.27
C GLY A 420 19.22 -30.19 -12.94
N PRO A 421 19.68 -28.93 -12.77
CA PRO A 421 19.35 -28.10 -11.61
C PRO A 421 17.84 -27.88 -11.41
N TYR A 422 17.05 -27.77 -12.48
CA TYR A 422 15.60 -27.66 -12.40
C TYR A 422 14.96 -28.93 -11.80
N GLU A 423 15.35 -30.12 -12.26
CA GLU A 423 14.84 -31.38 -11.69
C GLU A 423 15.27 -31.59 -10.23
N LYS A 424 16.46 -31.10 -9.83
CA LYS A 424 16.86 -31.03 -8.41
C LYS A 424 15.93 -30.15 -7.59
N TRP A 425 15.54 -28.98 -8.11
CA TRP A 425 14.55 -28.11 -7.46
C TRP A 425 13.19 -28.78 -7.28
N ARG A 426 12.67 -29.44 -8.32
CA ARG A 426 11.39 -30.16 -8.24
C ARG A 426 11.43 -31.29 -7.20
N THR A 427 12.48 -32.10 -7.23
CA THR A 427 12.68 -33.20 -6.28
C THR A 427 12.81 -32.67 -4.85
N TRP A 428 13.58 -31.61 -4.66
CA TRP A 428 13.73 -30.95 -3.36
C TRP A 428 12.39 -30.41 -2.85
N TRP A 429 11.60 -29.75 -3.69
CA TRP A 429 10.30 -29.21 -3.30
C TRP A 429 9.32 -30.31 -2.90
N ALA A 430 9.23 -31.39 -3.69
CA ALA A 430 8.39 -32.54 -3.36
C ALA A 430 8.70 -33.09 -1.95
N ALA A 431 9.98 -33.14 -1.57
CA ALA A 431 10.42 -33.62 -0.27
C ALA A 431 10.33 -32.59 0.89
N ASN A 432 10.18 -31.29 0.60
CA ASN A 432 10.27 -30.24 1.62
C ASN A 432 9.05 -29.31 1.70
N HIS A 433 8.07 -29.42 0.80
CA HIS A 433 6.93 -28.49 0.74
C HIS A 433 6.18 -28.35 2.08
N ASP A 434 6.07 -29.43 2.87
CA ASP A 434 5.45 -29.41 4.21
C ASP A 434 6.17 -28.48 5.22
N ARG A 435 7.47 -28.23 5.02
CA ARG A 435 8.27 -27.32 5.87
C ARG A 435 8.08 -25.85 5.51
N TYR A 436 7.44 -25.58 4.38
CA TYR A 436 7.10 -24.25 3.90
C TYR A 436 5.58 -24.15 3.85
N PRO A 437 4.90 -24.25 5.00
CA PRO A 437 3.45 -24.25 5.03
C PRO A 437 2.96 -23.02 4.29
N ALA A 438 1.98 -23.21 3.39
CA ALA A 438 1.21 -22.10 2.88
C ALA A 438 0.72 -21.34 4.11
N ALA A 439 1.27 -20.13 4.34
CA ALA A 439 0.92 -19.35 5.52
C ALA A 439 -0.60 -19.30 5.54
N LYS A 440 -1.23 -19.96 6.54
CA LYS A 440 -2.64 -19.70 6.83
C LYS A 440 -2.67 -18.20 6.98
N ARG A 441 -3.48 -17.53 6.16
CA ARG A 441 -3.68 -16.08 6.26
C ARG A 441 -4.30 -15.89 7.64
N GLU A 442 -3.46 -15.74 8.67
CA GLU A 442 -3.89 -15.26 9.97
C GLU A 442 -4.28 -13.83 9.69
N ILE A 443 -5.55 -13.65 9.30
CA ILE A 443 -6.18 -12.34 9.31
C ILE A 443 -5.94 -11.87 10.75
N PRO A 444 -5.16 -10.80 10.97
CA PRO A 444 -4.86 -10.35 12.31
C PRO A 444 -6.19 -10.22 13.06
N THR A 445 -6.40 -11.04 14.08
CA THR A 445 -7.57 -10.87 14.92
C THR A 445 -7.50 -9.44 15.48
N PRO A 446 -8.58 -8.65 15.41
CA PRO A 446 -8.57 -7.21 15.67
C PRO A 446 -8.19 -6.78 17.11
N ASN A 447 -7.70 -7.71 17.95
CA ASN A 447 -7.27 -7.47 19.33
C ASN A 447 -5.75 -7.29 19.50
N SER A 448 -4.96 -7.28 18.43
CA SER A 448 -3.55 -6.88 18.53
C SER A 448 -3.47 -5.37 18.80
N ALA A 449 -2.94 -4.99 19.96
CA ALA A 449 -2.81 -3.60 20.39
C ALA A 449 -2.11 -2.72 19.33
N PRO A 450 -2.49 -1.45 19.20
CA PRO A 450 -1.89 -0.55 18.21
C PRO A 450 -0.41 -0.29 18.52
N PHE A 451 0.43 -0.40 17.49
CA PHE A 451 1.80 0.16 17.48
C PHE A 451 1.77 1.67 17.30
#